data_AF-A0A3B9I1X8-F1
#
_entry.id   AF-A0A3B9I1X8-F1
#
_cell.length_a   1.000
_cell.length_b   1.000
_cell.length_c   1.000
_cell.angle_alpha   90.00
_cell.angle_beta   90.00
_cell.angle_gamma   90.00
#
_symmetry.space_group_name_H-M   'P 1'
#
loop_
_entity.id
_entity.type
_entity.pdbx_description
1 polymer ?
#
loop_
_entity_poly.entity_id
_entity_poly.type
_entity_poly.pdbx_seq_one_letter_code
_entity_poly.pdbx_strand_id
1 'polypeptide(L)'
;MHFYTKLILVPACSALLVINLAGCGGKKKSKNPVAPVSEEAAAKDSGFSTWSNNAEVRAAIEAQDYATAKSLAASRISESPTDARAHYLMGQALLGDKKYAQARKSFETAVELSPEDRNYSRSLNECLAKMIDVALEKDMASEAIELGKKLLQEGYQTQETEARLAKAYNITATRLADSENFAEAEAMLREAVNLLPDQPETRVKLARLLMQNDRLMESERILRALTETNPDFAPGMAAYAALLHRMGEVRKAGEMVNTALKLDPENNEMIALKASFARDLPASATPGSTASTTSIETIQTRLRTLERTGNLSEQKKLLENLVALYPSETISLLRLSMVCEKLGMIDDAHKYAEKYLSSEPDSLPGRLQLARCLYQLGDHTRAMNLIQEIEPDYPDKLEIMA
;
A
#
# COMPACT_ATOMS: atom_id res chain seq x y z
N MET A 1 -23.96 44.21 -6.73
CA MET A 1 -22.87 43.97 -7.70
C MET A 1 -23.13 42.61 -8.36
N HIS A 2 -23.71 42.61 -9.57
CA HIS A 2 -23.18 41.95 -10.79
C HIS A 2 -23.07 40.41 -10.71
N PHE A 3 -24.11 39.65 -11.11
CA PHE A 3 -24.37 39.03 -12.46
C PHE A 3 -23.24 38.05 -12.89
N TYR A 4 -23.50 36.78 -13.21
CA TYR A 4 -24.20 36.32 -14.43
C TYR A 4 -24.82 34.91 -14.35
N THR A 5 -25.98 34.82 -15.01
CA THR A 5 -26.81 33.68 -15.42
C THR A 5 -26.32 33.04 -16.74
N LYS A 6 -26.56 31.74 -16.93
CA LYS A 6 -26.81 31.02 -18.21
C LYS A 6 -27.56 29.74 -17.84
N LEU A 7 -28.89 29.60 -17.97
CA LEU A 7 -29.75 29.53 -19.17
C LEU A 7 -29.32 28.46 -20.18
N ILE A 8 -29.93 27.26 -20.11
CA ILE A 8 -30.23 26.44 -21.29
C ILE A 8 -31.69 25.98 -21.18
N LEU A 9 -32.41 26.28 -22.26
CA LEU A 9 -33.82 26.02 -22.52
C LEU A 9 -34.18 24.52 -22.46
N VAL A 10 -35.29 24.23 -21.80
CA VAL A 10 -36.17 23.09 -22.12
C VAL A 10 -37.35 23.67 -22.92
N PRO A 11 -37.69 23.15 -24.11
CA PRO A 11 -38.95 23.50 -24.75
C PRO A 11 -40.08 22.71 -24.08
N ALA A 12 -40.97 23.44 -23.43
CA ALA A 12 -42.27 22.99 -22.99
C ALA A 12 -43.22 22.86 -24.19
N CYS A 13 -44.11 21.86 -24.15
CA CYS A 13 -45.49 21.97 -24.62
C CYS A 13 -46.28 20.75 -24.10
N SER A 14 -47.11 20.98 -23.07
CA SER A 14 -48.58 21.06 -23.21
C SER A 14 -49.22 19.67 -23.10
N ALA A 15 -49.57 19.24 -21.89
CA ALA A 15 -50.89 19.45 -21.28
C ALA A 15 -51.94 18.41 -21.76
N LEU A 16 -52.30 17.49 -20.86
CA LEU A 16 -53.70 17.37 -20.42
C LEU A 16 -53.79 16.56 -19.13
N LEU A 17 -54.33 17.25 -18.15
CA LEU A 17 -54.66 16.82 -16.81
C LEU A 17 -56.10 16.30 -16.87
N VAL A 18 -56.33 15.03 -16.52
CA VAL A 18 -57.64 14.61 -15.99
C VAL A 18 -57.37 13.77 -14.75
N ILE A 19 -57.46 14.46 -13.62
CA ILE A 19 -57.71 13.85 -12.33
C ILE A 19 -59.21 13.56 -12.29
N ASN A 20 -59.60 12.32 -12.02
CA ASN A 20 -60.84 12.07 -11.30
C ASN A 20 -60.62 10.95 -10.29
N LEU A 21 -60.86 11.31 -9.03
CA LEU A 21 -60.76 10.47 -7.85
C LEU A 21 -62.08 9.75 -7.59
N ALA A 22 -61.93 8.64 -6.84
CA ALA A 22 -62.90 7.99 -5.97
C ALA A 22 -63.90 7.01 -6.60
N GLY A 23 -63.88 5.78 -6.06
CA GLY A 23 -64.91 4.78 -6.29
C GLY A 23 -64.54 3.40 -5.74
N CYS A 24 -64.42 3.26 -4.41
CA CYS A 24 -64.49 1.95 -3.77
C CYS A 24 -65.87 1.34 -4.00
N GLY A 25 -65.94 0.11 -4.52
CA GLY A 25 -67.18 -0.67 -4.46
C GLY A 25 -67.24 -1.85 -5.42
N GLY A 26 -67.49 -3.04 -4.88
CA GLY A 26 -68.26 -4.07 -5.59
C GLY A 26 -67.48 -5.26 -6.16
N LYS A 27 -67.41 -6.34 -5.38
CA LYS A 27 -67.21 -7.71 -5.88
C LYS A 27 -68.30 -8.07 -6.90
N LYS A 28 -67.92 -8.51 -8.11
CA LYS A 28 -68.51 -9.68 -8.82
C LYS A 28 -67.76 -10.05 -10.11
N LYS A 29 -67.10 -11.21 -10.02
CA LYS A 29 -66.84 -12.26 -11.04
C LYS A 29 -66.81 -11.85 -12.53
N SER A 30 -65.67 -12.08 -13.18
CA SER A 30 -65.66 -12.82 -14.45
C SER A 30 -64.51 -13.83 -14.46
N LYS A 31 -64.85 -15.07 -14.80
CA LYS A 31 -63.89 -16.05 -15.30
C LYS A 31 -63.38 -15.49 -16.63
N ASN A 32 -62.07 -15.39 -16.83
CA ASN A 32 -61.55 -15.35 -18.19
C ASN A 32 -60.63 -16.56 -18.40
N PRO A 33 -60.91 -17.37 -19.44
CA PRO A 33 -60.20 -18.61 -19.73
C PRO A 33 -58.82 -18.30 -20.31
N VAL A 34 -57.88 -19.20 -20.03
CA VAL A 34 -56.60 -19.31 -20.74
C VAL A 34 -56.92 -19.45 -22.23
N ALA A 35 -56.71 -18.39 -23.00
CA ALA A 35 -56.69 -18.46 -24.45
C ALA A 35 -55.29 -18.94 -24.88
N PRO A 36 -55.18 -19.97 -25.73
CA PRO A 36 -53.89 -20.34 -26.31
C PRO A 36 -53.51 -19.23 -27.29
N VAL A 37 -52.38 -18.57 -27.07
CA VAL A 37 -51.81 -17.73 -28.12
C VAL A 37 -51.21 -18.70 -29.13
N SER A 38 -51.84 -18.73 -30.30
CA SER A 38 -51.51 -19.54 -31.45
C SER A 38 -50.07 -19.37 -31.89
N GLU A 39 -49.40 -20.52 -32.05
CA GLU A 39 -48.38 -20.72 -33.09
C GLU A 39 -49.01 -20.42 -34.45
N GLU A 40 -48.40 -19.50 -35.20
CA GLU A 40 -48.27 -19.44 -36.67
C GLU A 40 -48.23 -17.99 -37.14
N ALA A 41 -47.01 -17.48 -37.24
CA ALA A 41 -46.66 -16.46 -38.22
C ALA A 41 -45.20 -16.71 -38.63
N ALA A 42 -45.03 -17.64 -39.57
CA ALA A 42 -43.75 -17.93 -40.18
C ALA A 42 -43.32 -16.80 -41.14
N ALA A 43 -42.03 -16.47 -41.01
CA ALA A 43 -41.13 -15.95 -42.04
C ALA A 43 -41.36 -14.52 -42.59
N LYS A 44 -40.61 -13.58 -42.01
CA LYS A 44 -39.64 -12.84 -42.83
C LYS A 44 -38.24 -13.25 -42.42
N ASP A 45 -37.51 -13.75 -43.40
CA ASP A 45 -36.12 -14.18 -43.39
C ASP A 45 -35.23 -13.05 -42.87
N SER A 46 -34.93 -13.10 -41.58
CA SER A 46 -33.87 -12.33 -40.95
C SER A 46 -33.07 -13.37 -40.20
N GLY A 47 -31.75 -13.44 -40.41
CA GLY A 47 -30.83 -14.44 -39.85
C GLY A 47 -30.70 -14.42 -38.32
N PHE A 48 -31.77 -14.07 -37.60
CA PHE A 48 -31.90 -14.18 -36.16
C PHE A 48 -32.21 -15.63 -35.78
N SER A 49 -31.19 -16.33 -35.29
CA SER A 49 -31.25 -17.05 -34.01
C SER A 49 -32.68 -17.19 -33.44
N THR A 50 -33.37 -18.31 -33.66
CA THR A 50 -34.67 -18.53 -33.03
C THR A 50 -34.54 -18.61 -31.51
N TRP A 51 -35.52 -18.08 -30.79
CA TRP A 51 -35.57 -18.11 -29.32
C TRP A 51 -35.49 -19.54 -28.75
N SER A 52 -36.05 -20.52 -29.48
CA SER A 52 -36.01 -21.95 -29.16
C SER A 52 -34.58 -22.49 -29.09
N ASN A 53 -33.77 -22.22 -30.13
CA ASN A 53 -32.39 -22.73 -30.19
C ASN A 53 -31.49 -22.09 -29.11
N ASN A 54 -31.83 -20.89 -28.63
CA ASN A 54 -31.15 -20.27 -27.48
C ASN A 54 -31.54 -20.93 -26.15
N ALA A 55 -32.74 -21.49 -26.05
CA ALA A 55 -33.21 -22.16 -24.85
C ALA A 55 -32.52 -23.52 -24.67
N GLU A 56 -32.27 -24.26 -25.75
CA GLU A 56 -31.60 -25.57 -25.69
C GLU A 56 -30.15 -25.46 -25.20
N VAL A 57 -29.37 -24.52 -25.73
CA VAL A 57 -28.00 -24.30 -25.26
C VAL A 57 -27.99 -23.90 -23.78
N ARG A 58 -28.90 -23.01 -23.36
CA ARG A 58 -29.04 -22.60 -21.95
C ARG A 58 -29.45 -23.76 -21.05
N ALA A 59 -30.41 -24.58 -21.48
CA ALA A 59 -30.84 -25.77 -20.75
C ALA A 59 -29.69 -26.77 -20.56
N ALA A 60 -28.86 -26.97 -21.60
CA ALA A 60 -27.65 -27.79 -21.49
C ALA A 60 -26.61 -27.20 -20.53
N ILE A 61 -26.42 -25.87 -20.52
CA ILE A 61 -25.54 -25.18 -19.54
C ILE A 61 -26.08 -25.34 -18.11
N GLU A 62 -27.38 -25.17 -17.90
CA GLU A 62 -28.05 -25.34 -16.60
C GLU A 62 -27.96 -26.78 -16.10
N ALA A 63 -28.06 -27.75 -17.01
CA ALA A 63 -27.84 -29.17 -16.73
C ALA A 63 -26.35 -29.54 -16.54
N GLN A 64 -25.43 -28.59 -16.67
CA GLN A 64 -23.98 -28.81 -16.66
C GLN A 64 -23.48 -29.77 -17.76
N ASP A 65 -24.30 -30.02 -18.78
CA ASP A 65 -23.89 -30.74 -19.98
C ASP A 65 -23.18 -29.78 -20.94
N TYR A 66 -21.95 -29.42 -20.56
CA TYR A 66 -21.14 -28.49 -21.33
C TYR A 66 -20.76 -29.05 -22.70
N ALA A 67 -20.67 -30.38 -22.84
CA ALA A 67 -20.37 -31.01 -24.13
C ALA A 67 -21.48 -30.72 -25.15
N THR A 68 -22.73 -31.00 -24.78
CA THR A 68 -23.89 -30.69 -25.61
C THR A 68 -24.04 -29.19 -25.84
N ALA A 69 -23.89 -28.37 -24.79
CA ALA A 69 -23.99 -26.92 -24.91
C ALA A 69 -22.98 -26.35 -25.93
N LYS A 70 -21.72 -26.79 -25.88
CA LYS A 70 -20.68 -26.39 -26.86
C LYS A 70 -21.03 -26.86 -28.27
N SER A 71 -21.51 -28.09 -28.44
CA SER A 71 -21.88 -28.62 -29.76
C SER A 71 -23.02 -27.81 -30.40
N LEU A 72 -24.07 -27.53 -29.62
CA LEU A 72 -25.21 -26.73 -30.07
C LEU A 72 -24.79 -25.29 -30.40
N ALA A 73 -23.96 -24.67 -29.56
CA ALA A 73 -23.43 -23.34 -29.83
C ALA A 73 -22.51 -23.31 -31.07
N ALA A 74 -21.69 -24.35 -31.29
CA ALA A 74 -20.82 -24.46 -32.46
C ALA A 74 -21.61 -24.58 -33.78
N SER A 75 -22.68 -25.39 -33.80
CA SER A 75 -23.57 -25.49 -34.98
C SER A 75 -24.10 -24.12 -35.36
N ARG A 76 -24.55 -23.34 -34.37
CA ARG A 76 -25.06 -21.98 -34.60
C ARG A 76 -24.00 -21.02 -35.12
N ILE A 77 -22.80 -21.06 -34.55
CA ILE A 77 -21.68 -20.25 -35.05
C ILE A 77 -21.33 -20.64 -36.50
N SER A 78 -21.46 -21.92 -36.86
CA SER A 78 -21.20 -22.38 -38.24
C SER A 78 -22.26 -21.91 -39.24
N GLU A 79 -23.53 -21.83 -38.80
CA GLU A 79 -24.64 -21.33 -39.61
C GLU A 79 -24.59 -19.80 -39.74
N SER A 80 -24.25 -19.10 -38.66
CA SER A 80 -24.14 -17.64 -38.60
C SER A 80 -22.93 -17.22 -37.77
N PRO A 81 -21.75 -17.03 -38.39
CA PRO A 81 -20.52 -16.64 -37.69
C PRO A 81 -20.60 -15.27 -36.99
N THR A 82 -21.55 -14.42 -37.40
CA THR A 82 -21.79 -13.09 -36.83
C THR A 82 -22.87 -13.09 -35.74
N ASP A 83 -23.39 -14.24 -35.33
CA ASP A 83 -24.33 -14.34 -34.21
C ASP A 83 -23.59 -14.14 -32.87
N ALA A 84 -23.59 -12.89 -32.39
CA ALA A 84 -22.98 -12.51 -31.12
C ALA A 84 -23.50 -13.34 -29.94
N ARG A 85 -24.79 -13.74 -29.97
CA ARG A 85 -25.42 -14.51 -28.89
C ARG A 85 -24.93 -15.96 -28.89
N ALA A 86 -24.70 -16.55 -30.06
CA ALA A 86 -24.12 -17.89 -30.16
C ALA A 86 -22.68 -17.92 -29.60
N HIS A 87 -21.86 -16.92 -29.91
CA HIS A 87 -20.52 -16.76 -29.32
C HIS A 87 -20.59 -16.56 -27.81
N TYR A 88 -21.53 -15.75 -27.32
CA TYR A 88 -21.76 -15.58 -25.89
C TYR A 88 -22.12 -16.90 -25.19
N LEU A 89 -23.06 -17.68 -25.74
CA LEU A 89 -23.47 -18.97 -25.17
C LEU A 89 -22.35 -20.02 -25.22
N MET A 90 -21.54 -20.01 -26.28
CA MET A 90 -20.31 -20.80 -26.35
C MET A 90 -19.35 -20.41 -25.22
N GLY A 91 -19.14 -19.11 -24.99
CA GLY A 91 -18.35 -18.58 -23.88
C GLY A 91 -18.86 -19.06 -22.52
N GLN A 92 -20.16 -19.02 -22.28
CA GLN A 92 -20.77 -19.51 -21.04
C GLN A 92 -20.56 -21.02 -20.83
N ALA A 93 -20.74 -21.82 -21.89
CA ALA A 93 -20.51 -23.26 -21.83
C ALA A 93 -19.04 -23.59 -21.53
N LEU A 94 -18.10 -22.88 -22.16
CA LEU A 94 -16.66 -23.02 -21.92
C LEU A 94 -16.24 -22.54 -20.53
N LEU A 95 -16.88 -21.49 -20.01
CA LEU A 95 -16.65 -20.97 -18.66
C LEU A 95 -17.06 -22.01 -17.61
N GLY A 96 -18.24 -22.63 -17.77
CA GLY A 96 -18.70 -23.72 -16.91
C GLY A 96 -17.78 -24.94 -16.97
N ASP A 97 -17.27 -25.27 -18.16
CA ASP A 97 -16.25 -26.31 -18.40
C ASP A 97 -14.84 -25.90 -17.93
N LYS A 98 -14.68 -24.74 -17.27
CA LYS A 98 -13.41 -24.18 -16.77
C LYS A 98 -12.34 -23.97 -17.85
N LYS A 99 -12.72 -23.91 -19.13
CA LYS A 99 -11.84 -23.64 -20.27
C LYS A 99 -11.70 -22.13 -20.49
N TYR A 100 -11.18 -21.44 -19.48
CA TYR A 100 -11.19 -19.97 -19.42
C TYR A 100 -10.55 -19.27 -20.63
N ALA A 101 -9.43 -19.77 -21.15
CA ALA A 101 -8.79 -19.16 -22.32
C ALA A 101 -9.64 -19.27 -23.60
N GLN A 102 -10.41 -20.36 -23.76
CA GLN A 102 -11.33 -20.51 -24.89
C GLN A 102 -12.60 -19.68 -24.65
N ALA A 103 -13.12 -19.69 -23.43
CA ALA A 103 -14.28 -18.88 -23.04
C ALA A 103 -14.03 -17.39 -23.30
N ARG A 104 -12.85 -16.89 -22.91
CA ARG A 104 -12.41 -15.52 -23.16
C ARG A 104 -12.52 -15.15 -24.64
N LYS A 105 -12.01 -15.99 -25.54
CA LYS A 105 -12.07 -15.72 -26.99
C LYS A 105 -13.51 -15.61 -27.48
N SER A 106 -14.37 -16.55 -27.08
CA SER A 106 -15.79 -16.52 -27.45
C SER A 106 -16.52 -15.29 -26.90
N PHE A 107 -16.21 -14.87 -25.68
CA PHE A 107 -16.75 -13.63 -25.12
C PHE A 107 -16.20 -12.37 -25.79
N GLU A 108 -14.91 -12.32 -26.13
CA GLU A 108 -14.31 -11.22 -26.90
C GLU A 108 -15.01 -11.06 -28.25
N THR A 109 -15.23 -12.14 -28.99
CA THR A 109 -15.99 -12.10 -30.25
C THR A 109 -17.44 -11.65 -30.05
N ALA A 110 -18.10 -12.08 -28.98
CA ALA A 110 -19.46 -11.60 -28.67
C ALA A 110 -19.51 -10.09 -28.39
N VAL A 111 -18.52 -9.55 -27.66
CA VAL A 111 -18.38 -8.11 -27.40
C VAL A 111 -18.02 -7.34 -28.67
N GLU A 112 -17.16 -7.88 -29.53
CA GLU A 112 -16.80 -7.26 -30.82
C GLU A 112 -18.01 -7.14 -31.77
N LEU A 113 -18.85 -8.18 -31.82
CA LEU A 113 -20.05 -8.21 -32.67
C LEU A 113 -21.20 -7.35 -32.14
N SER A 114 -21.28 -7.13 -30.83
CA SER A 114 -22.32 -6.28 -30.20
C SER A 114 -21.77 -5.55 -28.96
N PRO A 115 -20.98 -4.48 -29.14
CA PRO A 115 -20.29 -3.77 -28.05
C PRO A 115 -21.25 -3.10 -27.04
N GLU A 116 -22.48 -2.81 -27.46
CA GLU A 116 -23.51 -2.19 -26.64
C GLU A 116 -24.16 -3.14 -25.61
N ASP A 117 -24.06 -4.46 -25.79
CA ASP A 117 -24.64 -5.43 -24.84
C ASP A 117 -23.73 -5.59 -23.61
N ARG A 118 -24.12 -4.87 -22.55
CA ARG A 118 -23.43 -4.91 -21.26
C ARG A 118 -23.34 -6.32 -20.64
N ASN A 119 -24.20 -7.27 -21.02
CA ASN A 119 -24.12 -8.64 -20.51
C ASN A 119 -22.90 -9.38 -21.07
N TYR A 120 -22.52 -9.10 -22.31
CA TYR A 120 -21.36 -9.72 -22.95
C TYR A 120 -20.08 -9.20 -22.30
N SER A 121 -19.95 -7.89 -22.13
CA SER A 121 -18.81 -7.28 -21.43
C SER A 121 -18.73 -7.74 -19.97
N ARG A 122 -19.88 -7.84 -19.28
CA ARG A 122 -19.92 -8.38 -17.91
C ARG A 122 -19.42 -9.83 -17.83
N SER A 123 -19.82 -10.68 -18.77
CA SER A 123 -19.43 -12.11 -18.76
C SER A 123 -17.99 -12.31 -19.20
N LEU A 124 -17.48 -11.46 -20.11
CA LEU A 124 -16.06 -11.38 -20.40
C LEU A 124 -15.28 -11.04 -19.12
N ASN A 125 -15.67 -9.98 -18.42
CA ASN A 125 -15.00 -9.54 -17.19
C ASN A 125 -15.07 -10.59 -16.07
N GLU A 126 -16.20 -11.30 -15.94
CA GLU A 126 -16.30 -12.46 -15.03
C GLU A 126 -15.30 -13.56 -15.39
N CYS A 127 -15.17 -13.87 -16.69
CA CYS A 127 -14.17 -14.83 -17.16
C CYS A 127 -12.75 -14.37 -16.85
N LEU A 128 -12.43 -13.08 -17.05
CA LEU A 128 -11.12 -12.52 -16.71
C LEU A 128 -10.85 -12.62 -15.20
N ALA A 129 -11.84 -12.38 -14.34
CA ALA A 129 -11.71 -12.51 -12.89
C ALA A 129 -11.35 -13.96 -12.49
N LYS A 130 -11.99 -14.96 -13.12
CA LYS A 130 -11.63 -16.38 -12.93
C LYS A 130 -10.23 -16.70 -13.43
N MET A 131 -9.81 -16.10 -14.55
CA MET A 131 -8.44 -16.26 -15.05
C MET A 131 -7.40 -15.69 -14.08
N ILE A 132 -7.68 -14.55 -13.42
CA ILE A 132 -6.81 -14.00 -12.38
C ILE A 132 -6.68 -14.99 -11.21
N ASP A 133 -7.80 -15.54 -10.73
CA ASP A 133 -7.78 -16.52 -9.64
C ASP A 133 -6.91 -17.74 -10.00
N VAL A 134 -7.06 -18.30 -11.21
CA VAL A 134 -6.24 -19.41 -11.71
C VAL A 134 -4.77 -19.02 -11.92
N ALA A 135 -4.51 -17.82 -12.42
CA ALA A 135 -3.15 -17.33 -12.62
C ALA A 135 -2.42 -17.18 -11.29
N LEU A 136 -3.10 -16.71 -10.24
CA LEU A 136 -2.58 -16.65 -8.87
C LEU A 136 -2.30 -18.05 -8.29
N GLU A 137 -3.17 -19.03 -8.54
CA GLU A 137 -2.94 -20.42 -8.10
C GLU A 137 -1.75 -21.09 -8.81
N LYS A 138 -1.49 -20.72 -10.06
CA LYS A 138 -0.41 -21.28 -10.90
C LYS A 138 0.90 -20.48 -10.87
N ASP A 139 1.02 -19.51 -9.97
CA ASP A 139 2.16 -18.59 -9.87
C ASP A 139 2.45 -17.78 -11.15
N MET A 140 1.43 -17.59 -11.99
CA MET A 140 1.46 -16.75 -13.19
C MET A 140 1.08 -15.30 -12.83
N ALA A 141 1.73 -14.74 -11.82
CA ALA A 141 1.34 -13.47 -11.21
C ALA A 141 1.43 -12.27 -12.19
N SER A 142 2.31 -12.30 -13.18
CA SER A 142 2.36 -11.27 -14.25
C SER A 142 1.09 -11.25 -15.10
N GLU A 143 0.55 -12.41 -15.45
CA GLU A 143 -0.74 -12.49 -16.17
C GLU A 143 -1.88 -11.98 -15.28
N ALA A 144 -1.87 -12.33 -13.99
CA ALA A 144 -2.84 -11.84 -13.02
C ALA A 144 -2.82 -10.30 -12.90
N ILE A 145 -1.64 -9.67 -12.96
CA ILE A 145 -1.49 -8.21 -12.92
C ILE A 145 -2.09 -7.56 -14.16
N GLU A 146 -1.75 -8.04 -15.35
CA GLU A 146 -2.26 -7.49 -16.61
C GLU A 146 -3.78 -7.60 -16.71
N LEU A 147 -4.33 -8.77 -16.35
CA LEU A 147 -5.77 -8.98 -16.31
C LEU A 147 -6.46 -8.13 -15.23
N GLY A 148 -5.84 -7.98 -14.05
CA GLY A 148 -6.36 -7.17 -12.96
C GLY A 148 -6.40 -5.67 -13.31
N LYS A 149 -5.35 -5.15 -13.95
CA LYS A 149 -5.32 -3.77 -14.46
C LYS A 149 -6.43 -3.53 -15.47
N LYS A 150 -6.64 -4.47 -16.40
CA LYS A 150 -7.73 -4.40 -17.38
C LYS A 150 -9.10 -4.36 -16.69
N LEU A 151 -9.35 -5.24 -15.72
CA LEU A 151 -10.61 -5.25 -14.98
C LEU A 151 -10.84 -3.96 -14.17
N LEU A 152 -9.78 -3.40 -13.60
CA LEU A 152 -9.84 -2.17 -12.84
C LEU A 152 -10.22 -0.99 -13.74
N GLN A 153 -9.65 -0.92 -14.94
CA GLN A 153 -9.99 0.08 -15.96
C GLN A 153 -11.45 -0.01 -16.41
N GLU A 154 -12.01 -1.23 -16.49
CA GLU A 154 -13.41 -1.48 -16.84
C GLU A 154 -14.38 -1.21 -15.68
N GLY A 155 -13.87 -0.92 -14.47
CA GLY A 155 -14.70 -0.70 -13.27
C GLY A 155 -15.50 -1.93 -12.83
N TYR A 156 -15.04 -3.13 -13.17
CA TYR A 156 -15.72 -4.37 -12.82
C TYR A 156 -15.29 -4.85 -11.43
N GLN A 157 -16.26 -4.96 -10.50
CA GLN A 157 -16.02 -5.42 -9.13
C GLN A 157 -14.78 -4.77 -8.52
N THR A 158 -14.74 -3.43 -8.55
CA THR A 158 -13.53 -2.64 -8.27
C THR A 158 -12.82 -3.10 -7.01
N GLN A 159 -13.54 -3.24 -5.89
CA GLN A 159 -12.95 -3.65 -4.62
C GLN A 159 -12.33 -5.05 -4.67
N GLU A 160 -13.03 -6.04 -5.23
CA GLU A 160 -12.50 -7.40 -5.36
C GLU A 160 -11.36 -7.49 -6.38
N THR A 161 -11.40 -6.66 -7.43
CA THR A 161 -10.34 -6.55 -8.43
C THR A 161 -9.09 -5.92 -7.83
N GLU A 162 -9.23 -4.85 -7.03
CA GLU A 162 -8.13 -4.24 -6.28
C GLU A 162 -7.50 -5.24 -5.31
N ALA A 163 -8.31 -6.04 -4.61
CA ALA A 163 -7.82 -7.08 -3.72
C ALA A 163 -7.03 -8.18 -4.45
N ARG A 164 -7.54 -8.66 -5.60
CA ARG A 164 -6.83 -9.63 -6.45
C ARG A 164 -5.54 -9.06 -7.00
N LEU A 165 -5.57 -7.82 -7.48
CA LEU A 165 -4.42 -7.15 -8.07
C LEU A 165 -3.33 -6.91 -7.01
N ALA A 166 -3.70 -6.46 -5.80
CA ALA A 166 -2.77 -6.34 -4.67
C ALA A 166 -2.11 -7.68 -4.35
N LYS A 167 -2.89 -8.78 -4.32
CA LYS A 167 -2.35 -10.12 -4.10
C LYS A 167 -1.33 -10.50 -5.17
N ALA A 168 -1.63 -10.22 -6.45
CA ALA A 168 -0.72 -10.50 -7.57
C ALA A 168 0.60 -9.72 -7.47
N TYR A 169 0.53 -8.42 -7.17
CA TYR A 169 1.72 -7.58 -6.93
C TYR A 169 2.55 -8.10 -5.75
N ASN A 170 1.90 -8.41 -4.62
CA ASN A 170 2.59 -8.85 -3.41
C ASN A 170 3.31 -10.19 -3.63
N ILE A 171 2.70 -11.15 -4.35
CA ILE A 171 3.36 -12.41 -4.71
C ILE A 171 4.56 -12.17 -5.61
N THR A 172 4.38 -11.39 -6.69
CA THR A 172 5.47 -11.13 -7.65
C THR A 172 6.64 -10.41 -6.99
N ALA A 173 6.36 -9.39 -6.18
CA ALA A 173 7.40 -8.64 -5.49
C ALA A 173 8.14 -9.49 -4.44
N THR A 174 7.43 -10.38 -3.74
CA THR A 174 8.06 -11.33 -2.81
C THR A 174 9.02 -12.25 -3.57
N ARG A 175 8.59 -12.83 -4.70
CA ARG A 175 9.43 -13.69 -5.53
C ARG A 175 10.65 -12.96 -6.10
N LEU A 176 10.48 -11.72 -6.52
CA LEU A 176 11.59 -10.87 -7.00
C LEU A 176 12.59 -10.59 -5.88
N ALA A 177 12.11 -10.27 -4.67
CA ALA A 177 12.97 -10.08 -3.50
C ALA A 177 13.70 -11.36 -3.10
N ASP A 178 13.03 -12.52 -3.14
CA ASP A 178 13.64 -13.85 -2.89
C ASP A 178 14.71 -14.20 -3.93
N SER A 179 14.58 -13.65 -5.14
CA SER A 179 15.56 -13.78 -6.24
C SER A 179 16.63 -12.67 -6.22
N GLU A 180 16.74 -11.93 -5.11
CA GLU A 180 17.64 -10.78 -4.91
C GLU A 180 17.45 -9.62 -5.90
N ASN A 181 16.35 -9.61 -6.65
CA ASN A 181 16.00 -8.54 -7.59
C ASN A 181 15.19 -7.45 -6.87
N PHE A 182 15.84 -6.81 -5.89
CA PHE A 182 15.22 -5.86 -4.98
C PHE A 182 14.69 -4.60 -5.68
N ALA A 183 15.38 -4.14 -6.73
CA ALA A 183 14.99 -2.93 -7.46
C ALA A 183 13.66 -3.10 -8.20
N GLU A 184 13.47 -4.25 -8.86
CA GLU A 184 12.22 -4.56 -9.56
C GLU A 184 11.09 -4.84 -8.56
N ALA A 185 11.39 -5.56 -7.46
CA ALA A 185 10.43 -5.77 -6.38
C ALA A 185 9.90 -4.45 -5.80
N GLU A 186 10.80 -3.48 -5.58
CA GLU A 186 10.43 -2.17 -5.07
C GLU A 186 9.60 -1.38 -6.08
N ALA A 187 10.00 -1.36 -7.36
CA ALA A 187 9.26 -0.70 -8.42
C ALA A 187 7.82 -1.22 -8.51
N MET A 188 7.65 -2.55 -8.46
CA MET A 188 6.33 -3.19 -8.46
C MET A 188 5.49 -2.82 -7.24
N LEU A 189 6.06 -2.85 -6.03
CA LEU A 189 5.33 -2.49 -4.82
C LEU A 189 4.94 -1.01 -4.77
N ARG A 190 5.78 -0.12 -5.30
CA ARG A 190 5.45 1.31 -5.43
C ARG A 190 4.32 1.54 -6.42
N GLU A 191 4.36 0.87 -7.57
CA GLU A 191 3.24 0.91 -8.52
C GLU A 191 1.96 0.43 -7.86
N ALA A 192 2.01 -0.70 -7.14
CA ALA A 192 0.87 -1.26 -6.44
C ALA A 192 0.30 -0.31 -5.38
N VAL A 193 1.13 0.33 -4.55
CA VAL A 193 0.68 1.30 -3.53
C VAL A 193 0.04 2.53 -4.16
N ASN A 194 0.55 3.01 -5.30
CA ASN A 194 -0.01 4.15 -6.01
C ASN A 194 -1.36 3.82 -6.67
N LEU A 195 -1.47 2.62 -7.24
CA LEU A 195 -2.70 2.17 -7.90
C LEU A 195 -3.78 1.75 -6.90
N LEU A 196 -3.38 1.22 -5.74
CA LEU A 196 -4.24 0.56 -4.76
C LEU A 196 -4.05 1.17 -3.36
N PRO A 197 -4.46 2.43 -3.14
CA PRO A 197 -4.18 3.16 -1.90
C PRO A 197 -4.79 2.52 -0.65
N ASP A 198 -5.91 1.79 -0.80
CA ASP A 198 -6.66 1.18 0.30
C ASP A 198 -6.20 -0.25 0.66
N GLN A 199 -5.02 -0.67 0.16
CA GLN A 199 -4.48 -2.01 0.39
C GLN A 199 -3.35 -2.01 1.44
N PRO A 200 -3.66 -2.18 2.74
CA PRO A 200 -2.68 -2.00 3.82
C PRO A 200 -1.55 -3.04 3.80
N GLU A 201 -1.85 -4.28 3.39
CA GLU A 201 -0.85 -5.36 3.27
C GLU A 201 0.25 -5.00 2.25
N THR A 202 -0.10 -4.37 1.13
CA THR A 202 0.86 -3.95 0.10
C THR A 202 1.84 -2.89 0.66
N ARG A 203 1.35 -1.98 1.50
CA ARG A 203 2.19 -0.98 2.20
C ARG A 203 3.15 -1.66 3.18
N VAL A 204 2.72 -2.71 3.88
CA VAL A 204 3.59 -3.52 4.75
C VAL A 204 4.68 -4.22 3.94
N LYS A 205 4.35 -4.81 2.79
CA LYS A 205 5.33 -5.46 1.91
C LYS A 205 6.40 -4.47 1.42
N LEU A 206 5.99 -3.28 0.98
CA LEU A 206 6.92 -2.21 0.58
C LEU A 206 7.83 -1.80 1.74
N ALA A 207 7.25 -1.59 2.92
CA ALA A 207 8.02 -1.21 4.11
C ALA A 207 9.04 -2.29 4.52
N ARG A 208 8.65 -3.57 4.52
CA ARG A 208 9.57 -4.69 4.83
C ARG A 208 10.71 -4.79 3.81
N LEU A 209 10.44 -4.56 2.52
CA LEU A 209 11.48 -4.53 1.49
C LEU A 209 12.45 -3.36 1.71
N LEU A 210 11.92 -2.17 2.04
CA LEU A 210 12.74 -1.00 2.37
C LEU A 210 13.60 -1.25 3.62
N MET A 211 13.06 -1.94 4.62
CA MET A 211 13.84 -2.39 5.78
C MET A 211 14.97 -3.32 5.35
N GLN A 212 14.70 -4.34 4.54
CA GLN A 212 15.74 -5.25 4.04
C GLN A 212 16.88 -4.50 3.34
N ASN A 213 16.55 -3.44 2.59
CA ASN A 213 17.51 -2.57 1.91
C ASN A 213 18.05 -1.41 2.76
N ASP A 214 17.91 -1.48 4.09
CA ASP A 214 18.41 -0.49 5.07
C ASP A 214 17.86 0.94 4.93
N ARG A 215 16.75 1.10 4.19
CA ARG A 215 16.05 2.39 4.00
C ARG A 215 15.04 2.64 5.12
N LEU A 216 15.52 2.64 6.36
CA LEU A 216 14.71 2.63 7.57
C LEU A 216 13.78 3.85 7.69
N MET A 217 14.29 5.06 7.40
CA MET A 217 13.51 6.31 7.49
C MET A 217 12.33 6.36 6.52
N GLU A 218 12.44 5.73 5.35
CA GLU A 218 11.33 5.67 4.41
C GLU A 218 10.29 4.64 4.83
N SER A 219 10.74 3.48 5.30
CA SER A 219 9.87 2.50 5.91
C SER A 219 9.08 3.09 7.09
N GLU A 220 9.72 3.92 7.91
CA GLU A 220 9.09 4.58 9.05
C GLU A 220 7.94 5.47 8.63
N ARG A 221 8.14 6.29 7.59
CA ARG A 221 7.08 7.17 7.06
C ARG A 221 5.86 6.35 6.58
N ILE A 222 6.10 5.25 5.87
CA ILE A 222 5.04 4.39 5.34
C ILE A 222 4.27 3.70 6.47
N LEU A 223 4.99 3.11 7.42
CA LEU A 223 4.42 2.33 8.52
C LEU A 223 3.73 3.22 9.56
N ARG A 224 4.30 4.37 9.91
CA ARG A 224 3.64 5.34 10.78
C ARG A 224 2.30 5.78 10.21
N ALA A 225 2.29 6.23 8.96
CA ALA A 225 1.07 6.62 8.27
C ALA A 225 0.08 5.44 8.16
N LEU A 226 0.56 4.21 8.02
CA LEU A 226 -0.31 3.03 7.96
C LEU A 226 -0.96 2.74 9.31
N THR A 227 -0.21 2.81 10.41
CA THR A 227 -0.76 2.58 11.75
C THR A 227 -1.69 3.71 12.21
N GLU A 228 -1.56 4.92 11.65
CA GLU A 228 -2.49 6.01 11.87
C GLU A 228 -3.82 5.79 11.13
N THR A 229 -3.79 5.32 9.88
CA THR A 229 -5.00 5.07 9.07
C THR A 229 -5.68 3.74 9.39
N ASN A 230 -4.91 2.75 9.81
CA ASN A 230 -5.37 1.39 10.09
C ASN A 230 -4.86 0.92 11.46
N PRO A 231 -5.36 1.52 12.57
CA PRO A 231 -4.86 1.24 13.91
C PRO A 231 -5.06 -0.22 14.32
N ASP A 232 -6.07 -0.92 13.81
CA ASP A 232 -6.32 -2.32 14.17
C ASP A 232 -5.65 -3.34 13.22
N PHE A 233 -4.84 -2.87 12.27
CA PHE A 233 -4.17 -3.74 11.31
C PHE A 233 -2.88 -4.35 11.89
N ALA A 234 -3.02 -5.52 12.50
CA ALA A 234 -1.94 -6.21 13.20
C ALA A 234 -0.64 -6.39 12.37
N PRO A 235 -0.66 -6.77 11.08
CA PRO A 235 0.57 -6.88 10.29
C PRO A 235 1.33 -5.54 10.14
N GLY A 236 0.60 -4.42 10.08
CA GLY A 236 1.17 -3.06 10.05
C GLY A 236 1.84 -2.70 11.37
N MET A 237 1.16 -2.97 12.49
CA MET A 237 1.75 -2.80 13.82
C MET A 237 3.00 -3.68 14.01
N ALA A 238 2.97 -4.93 13.57
CA ALA A 238 4.09 -5.87 13.69
C ALA A 238 5.30 -5.37 12.90
N ALA A 239 5.08 -4.97 11.65
CA ALA A 239 6.12 -4.40 10.80
C ALA A 239 6.70 -3.12 11.40
N TYR A 240 5.86 -2.24 11.96
CA TYR A 240 6.36 -1.01 12.59
C TYR A 240 7.15 -1.31 13.86
N ALA A 241 6.76 -2.32 14.63
CA ALA A 241 7.46 -2.68 15.87
C ALA A 241 8.84 -3.25 15.54
N ALA A 242 8.92 -4.12 14.53
CA ALA A 242 10.18 -4.64 14.02
C ALA A 242 11.09 -3.52 13.49
N LEU A 243 10.53 -2.53 12.79
CA LEU A 243 11.30 -1.35 12.33
C LEU A 243 11.85 -0.54 13.52
N LEU A 244 11.00 -0.19 14.49
CA LEU A 244 11.40 0.56 15.67
C LEU A 244 12.51 -0.18 16.43
N HIS A 245 12.37 -1.48 16.58
CA HIS A 245 13.41 -2.31 17.18
C HIS A 245 14.72 -2.23 16.41
N ARG A 246 14.68 -2.35 15.07
CA ARG A 246 15.88 -2.22 14.21
C ARG A 246 16.51 -0.84 14.27
N MET A 247 15.73 0.21 14.48
CA MET A 247 16.21 1.58 14.68
C MET A 247 16.75 1.83 16.10
N GLY A 248 16.73 0.83 16.99
CA GLY A 248 17.17 0.95 18.39
C GLY A 248 16.10 1.49 19.35
N GLU A 249 14.89 1.77 18.86
CA GLU A 249 13.74 2.24 19.64
C GLU A 249 13.01 1.08 20.34
N VAL A 250 13.78 0.23 21.05
CA VAL A 250 13.33 -1.04 21.65
C VAL A 250 12.13 -0.86 22.60
N ARG A 251 12.07 0.26 23.33
CA ARG A 251 10.96 0.57 24.24
C ARG A 251 9.65 0.82 23.48
N LYS A 252 9.69 1.67 22.45
CA LYS A 252 8.51 1.97 21.62
C LYS A 252 8.02 0.71 20.90
N ALA A 253 8.96 -0.11 20.40
CA ALA A 253 8.66 -1.41 19.82
C ALA A 253 7.93 -2.32 20.82
N GLY A 254 8.43 -2.42 22.06
CA GLY A 254 7.81 -3.21 23.12
C GLY A 254 6.42 -2.69 23.56
N GLU A 255 6.24 -1.37 23.67
CA GLU A 255 4.93 -0.75 23.97
C GLU A 255 3.91 -1.06 22.88
N MET A 256 4.31 -0.97 21.62
CA MET A 256 3.42 -1.27 20.49
C MET A 256 3.02 -2.75 20.44
N VAL A 257 3.98 -3.67 20.66
CA VAL A 257 3.69 -5.11 20.75
C VAL A 257 2.75 -5.41 21.92
N ASN A 258 2.97 -4.79 23.10
CA ASN A 258 2.08 -4.96 24.24
C ASN A 258 0.68 -4.39 23.98
N THR A 259 0.56 -3.33 23.18
CA THR A 259 -0.72 -2.75 22.79
C THR A 259 -1.46 -3.68 21.83
N ALA A 260 -0.77 -4.20 20.82
CA ALA A 260 -1.32 -5.19 19.90
C ALA A 260 -1.79 -6.47 20.62
N LEU A 261 -1.01 -6.99 21.58
CA LEU A 261 -1.39 -8.16 22.39
C LEU A 261 -2.54 -7.91 23.37
N LYS A 262 -2.87 -6.65 23.68
CA LYS A 262 -4.10 -6.34 24.43
C LYS A 262 -5.34 -6.46 23.54
N LEU A 263 -5.21 -6.17 22.24
CA LEU A 263 -6.29 -6.29 21.27
C LEU A 263 -6.50 -7.75 20.86
N ASP A 264 -5.41 -8.46 20.60
CA ASP A 264 -5.39 -9.88 20.24
C ASP A 264 -4.31 -10.63 21.04
N PRO A 265 -4.67 -11.22 22.19
CA PRO A 265 -3.73 -11.95 23.04
C PRO A 265 -3.14 -13.21 22.41
N GLU A 266 -3.78 -13.79 21.38
CA GLU A 266 -3.36 -15.03 20.72
C GLU A 266 -2.56 -14.77 19.43
N ASN A 267 -2.22 -13.51 19.15
CA ASN A 267 -1.46 -13.15 17.95
C ASN A 267 -0.01 -13.69 18.00
N ASN A 268 0.22 -14.81 17.31
CA ASN A 268 1.51 -15.49 17.28
C ASN A 268 2.69 -14.60 16.79
N GLU A 269 2.45 -13.71 15.84
CA GLU A 269 3.48 -12.80 15.32
C GLU A 269 3.91 -11.81 16.41
N MET A 270 2.95 -11.23 17.14
CA MET A 270 3.22 -10.32 18.25
C MET A 270 3.88 -11.03 19.45
N ILE A 271 3.48 -12.26 19.75
CA ILE A 271 4.11 -13.08 20.79
C ILE A 271 5.58 -13.34 20.43
N ALA A 272 5.86 -13.71 19.18
CA ALA A 272 7.21 -13.93 18.69
C ALA A 272 8.07 -12.65 18.74
N LEU A 273 7.51 -11.50 18.34
CA LEU A 273 8.18 -10.21 18.44
C LEU A 273 8.49 -9.86 19.89
N LYS A 274 7.54 -10.03 20.81
CA LYS A 274 7.75 -9.81 22.25
C LYS A 274 8.90 -10.65 22.81
N ALA A 275 8.94 -11.93 22.45
CA ALA A 275 10.01 -12.84 22.87
C ALA A 275 11.37 -12.47 22.23
N SER A 276 11.38 -11.96 21.00
CA SER A 276 12.60 -11.46 20.36
C SER A 276 13.14 -10.21 21.07
N PHE A 277 12.28 -9.21 21.32
CA PHE A 277 12.70 -7.95 21.94
C PHE A 277 13.14 -8.14 23.40
N ALA A 278 12.54 -9.10 24.11
CA ALA A 278 12.93 -9.45 25.48
C ALA A 278 14.35 -10.00 25.59
N ARG A 279 14.88 -10.63 24.52
CA ARG A 279 16.28 -11.08 24.47
C ARG A 279 17.27 -9.94 24.26
N ASP A 280 16.81 -8.86 23.64
CA ASP A 280 17.63 -7.69 23.31
C ASP A 280 17.54 -6.59 24.39
N LEU A 281 16.65 -6.76 25.38
CA LEU A 281 16.58 -5.94 26.59
C LEU A 281 17.64 -6.43 27.61
N PRO A 282 18.53 -5.56 28.12
CA PRO A 282 19.48 -5.96 29.16
C PRO A 282 18.73 -6.45 30.41
N ALA A 283 19.24 -7.53 31.02
CA ALA A 283 18.63 -8.30 32.12
C ALA A 283 18.30 -7.53 33.42
N SER A 284 18.41 -6.20 33.44
CA SER A 284 18.09 -5.35 34.60
C SER A 284 16.71 -4.70 34.54
N ALA A 285 15.86 -5.03 33.56
CA ALA A 285 14.48 -4.55 33.53
C ALA A 285 13.56 -5.38 34.44
N THR A 286 13.83 -5.38 35.75
CA THR A 286 12.83 -5.76 36.75
C THR A 286 11.64 -4.79 36.69
N PRO A 287 10.39 -5.26 36.69
CA PRO A 287 9.22 -4.40 36.74
C PRO A 287 9.10 -3.80 38.15
N GLY A 288 9.67 -2.62 38.34
CA GLY A 288 9.65 -1.98 39.67
C GLY A 288 10.52 -0.73 39.85
N SER A 289 11.14 -0.19 38.80
CA SER A 289 11.89 1.08 38.89
C SER A 289 11.19 2.14 38.06
N THR A 290 10.57 3.10 38.73
CA THR A 290 10.05 4.36 38.20
C THR A 290 11.22 5.27 37.78
N ALA A 291 12.04 4.84 36.85
CA ALA A 291 12.95 5.71 36.13
C ALA A 291 12.21 6.19 34.87
N SER A 292 11.70 7.42 34.92
CA SER A 292 11.06 8.14 33.82
C SER A 292 11.89 8.05 32.55
N THR A 293 11.51 7.12 31.70
CA THR A 293 12.27 6.76 30.52
C THR A 293 11.99 7.76 29.41
N THR A 294 12.77 8.83 29.42
CA THR A 294 12.70 9.95 28.47
C THR A 294 13.05 9.42 27.07
N SER A 295 12.15 9.51 26.10
CA SER A 295 12.41 9.08 24.70
C SER A 295 13.48 9.97 24.05
N ILE A 296 14.23 9.49 23.04
CA ILE A 296 15.23 10.31 22.30
C ILE A 296 14.60 11.62 21.82
N GLU A 297 13.36 11.56 21.34
CA GLU A 297 12.58 12.72 20.90
C GLU A 297 12.29 13.71 22.04
N THR A 298 12.05 13.22 23.26
CA THR A 298 11.89 14.06 24.46
C THR A 298 13.23 14.64 24.89
N ILE A 299 14.32 13.88 24.79
CA ILE A 299 15.69 14.35 25.04
C ILE A 299 16.06 15.43 24.02
N GLN A 300 15.77 15.25 22.74
CA GLN A 300 16.03 16.23 21.67
C GLN A 300 15.17 17.50 21.83
N THR A 301 13.91 17.35 22.28
CA THR A 301 13.04 18.50 22.57
C THR A 301 13.52 19.27 23.80
N ARG A 302 14.03 18.56 24.82
CA ARG A 302 14.69 19.16 25.99
C ARG A 302 16.00 19.85 25.58
N LEU A 303 16.83 19.22 24.73
CA LEU A 303 18.08 19.82 24.21
C LEU A 303 17.81 21.12 23.48
N ARG A 304 16.85 21.15 22.53
CA ARG A 304 16.44 22.39 21.85
C ARG A 304 15.97 23.48 22.82
N THR A 305 15.25 23.09 23.87
CA THR A 305 14.81 24.02 24.92
C THR A 305 16.02 24.59 25.67
N LEU A 306 16.96 23.73 26.05
CA LEU A 306 18.16 24.12 26.78
C LEU A 306 19.11 24.96 25.93
N GLU A 307 19.21 24.69 24.62
CA GLU A 307 19.96 25.50 23.64
C GLU A 307 19.41 26.92 23.59
N ARG A 308 18.08 27.06 23.55
CA ARG A 308 17.41 28.37 23.57
C ARG A 308 17.58 29.12 24.90
N THR A 309 17.63 28.40 26.03
CA THR A 309 17.79 29.03 27.35
C THR A 309 19.25 29.22 27.76
N GLY A 310 20.21 28.69 27.01
CA GLY A 310 21.64 28.81 27.29
C GLY A 310 22.12 28.06 28.53
N ASN A 311 21.33 27.12 29.08
CA ASN A 311 21.71 26.37 30.27
C ASN A 311 22.68 25.23 29.93
N LEU A 312 23.96 25.60 29.72
CA LEU A 312 25.03 24.71 29.27
C LEU A 312 25.29 23.53 30.22
N SER A 313 25.15 23.73 31.54
CA SER A 313 25.37 22.68 32.54
C SER A 313 24.34 21.55 32.47
N GLU A 314 23.06 21.89 32.22
CA GLU A 314 22.03 20.88 31.98
C GLU A 314 22.18 20.23 30.60
N GLN A 315 22.60 20.98 29.57
CA GLN A 315 22.90 20.42 28.25
C GLN A 315 23.98 19.35 28.35
N LYS A 316 25.09 19.62 29.05
CA LYS A 316 26.18 18.66 29.25
C LYS A 316 25.68 17.36 29.88
N LYS A 317 24.96 17.44 31.00
CA LYS A 317 24.41 16.26 31.70
C LYS A 317 23.49 15.44 30.80
N LEU A 318 22.67 16.13 30.01
CA LEU A 318 21.71 15.48 29.12
C LEU A 318 22.41 14.79 27.95
N LEU A 319 23.43 15.41 27.36
CA LEU A 319 24.25 14.84 26.30
C LEU A 319 25.11 13.67 26.80
N GLU A 320 25.68 13.75 28.01
CA GLU A 320 26.42 12.63 28.63
C GLU A 320 25.52 11.41 28.84
N ASN A 321 24.29 11.64 29.33
CA ASN A 321 23.30 10.58 29.45
C ASN A 321 22.92 10.01 28.08
N LEU A 322 22.77 10.86 27.05
CA LEU A 322 22.44 10.41 25.70
C LEU A 322 23.56 9.54 25.12
N VAL A 323 24.82 9.96 25.21
CA VAL A 323 25.99 9.18 24.76
C VAL A 323 26.09 7.85 25.51
N ALA A 324 25.77 7.82 26.81
CA ALA A 324 25.76 6.58 27.59
C ALA A 324 24.62 5.62 27.18
N LEU A 325 23.46 6.16 26.83
CA LEU A 325 22.27 5.38 26.43
C LEU A 325 22.31 4.93 24.97
N TYR A 326 22.93 5.71 24.09
CA TYR A 326 22.98 5.48 22.64
C TYR A 326 24.40 5.65 22.10
N PRO A 327 25.33 4.72 22.38
CA PRO A 327 26.74 4.85 21.97
C PRO A 327 26.97 4.86 20.45
N SER A 328 25.99 4.39 19.66
CA SER A 328 26.02 4.40 18.20
C SER A 328 25.65 5.76 17.59
N GLU A 329 25.10 6.69 18.38
CA GLU A 329 24.80 8.05 17.95
C GLU A 329 26.03 8.92 18.22
N THR A 330 26.83 9.13 17.17
CA THR A 330 28.13 9.81 17.22
C THR A 330 27.98 11.32 17.29
N ILE A 331 26.92 11.88 16.69
CA ILE A 331 26.70 13.33 16.60
C ILE A 331 26.53 14.01 17.97
N SER A 332 26.04 13.31 19.01
CA SER A 332 25.99 13.86 20.37
C SER A 332 27.37 14.02 21.00
N LEU A 333 28.41 13.28 20.56
CA LEU A 333 29.78 13.51 20.98
C LEU A 333 30.29 14.86 20.48
N LEU A 334 29.98 15.22 19.24
CA LEU A 334 30.31 16.54 18.68
C LEU A 334 29.61 17.66 19.45
N ARG A 335 28.30 17.51 19.72
CA ARG A 335 27.53 18.49 20.50
C ARG A 335 28.05 18.61 21.94
N LEU A 336 28.41 17.49 22.56
CA LEU A 336 28.98 17.46 23.90
C LEU A 336 30.34 18.17 23.94
N SER A 337 31.18 17.98 22.92
CA SER A 337 32.44 18.72 22.77
C SER A 337 32.20 20.23 22.72
N MET A 338 31.26 20.69 21.87
CA MET A 338 30.92 22.11 21.75
C MET A 338 30.38 22.71 23.07
N VAL A 339 29.57 21.96 23.81
CA VAL A 339 29.07 22.41 25.12
C VAL A 339 30.18 22.45 26.17
N CYS A 340 31.07 21.45 26.19
CA CYS A 340 32.23 21.44 27.07
C CYS A 340 33.18 22.62 26.79
N GLU A 341 33.41 22.95 25.52
CA GLU A 341 34.20 24.13 25.13
C GLU A 341 33.56 25.42 25.68
N LYS A 342 32.26 25.61 25.48
CA LYS A 342 31.52 26.78 26.00
C LYS A 342 31.53 26.88 27.53
N LEU A 343 31.68 25.75 28.22
CA LEU A 343 31.82 25.69 29.68
C LEU A 343 33.27 25.90 30.16
N GLY A 344 34.24 26.07 29.25
CA GLY A 344 35.66 26.18 29.57
C GLY A 344 36.33 24.84 29.94
N MET A 345 35.65 23.72 29.71
CA MET A 345 36.14 22.37 30.00
C MET A 345 36.90 21.82 28.78
N ILE A 346 38.06 22.41 28.47
CA ILE A 346 38.70 22.23 27.16
C ILE A 346 39.28 20.82 26.97
N ASP A 347 39.80 20.19 28.04
CA ASP A 347 40.28 18.80 27.98
C ASP A 347 39.15 17.82 27.63
N ASP A 348 37.97 17.99 28.22
CA ASP A 348 36.79 17.18 27.91
C ASP A 348 36.30 17.47 26.49
N ALA A 349 36.31 18.74 26.07
CA ALA A 349 35.93 19.13 24.71
C ALA A 349 36.82 18.46 23.66
N HIS A 350 38.14 18.49 23.86
CA HIS A 350 39.11 17.82 22.99
C HIS A 350 38.88 16.31 22.95
N LYS A 351 38.74 15.66 24.12
CA LYS A 351 38.48 14.22 24.23
C LYS A 351 37.22 13.80 23.48
N TYR A 352 36.13 14.55 23.57
CA TYR A 352 34.89 14.22 22.87
C TYR A 352 34.98 14.48 21.37
N ALA A 353 35.71 15.52 20.93
CA ALA A 353 35.99 15.78 19.52
C ALA A 353 36.81 14.65 18.88
N GLU A 354 37.86 14.16 19.55
CA GLU A 354 38.65 13.01 19.06
C GLU A 354 37.81 11.73 18.99
N LYS A 355 36.96 11.48 20.00
CA LYS A 355 36.04 10.34 19.97
C LYS A 355 35.00 10.43 18.86
N TYR A 356 34.55 11.62 18.49
CA TYR A 356 33.66 11.81 17.36
C TYR A 356 34.40 11.55 16.04
N LEU A 357 35.59 12.12 15.87
CA LEU A 357 36.40 11.98 14.65
C LEU A 357 36.97 10.57 14.45
N SER A 358 37.08 9.74 15.48
CA SER A 358 37.41 8.32 15.30
C SER A 358 36.31 7.54 14.57
N SER A 359 35.07 8.05 14.60
CA SER A 359 33.91 7.47 13.90
C SER A 359 33.61 8.19 12.58
N GLU A 360 33.80 9.51 12.53
CA GLU A 360 33.57 10.33 11.33
C GLU A 360 34.81 11.18 10.98
N PRO A 361 35.89 10.57 10.44
CA PRO A 361 37.17 11.26 10.22
C PRO A 361 37.09 12.45 9.25
N ASP A 362 36.18 12.37 8.28
CA ASP A 362 36.01 13.38 7.22
C ASP A 362 35.02 14.49 7.59
N SER A 363 34.50 14.50 8.82
CA SER A 363 33.56 15.52 9.27
C SER A 363 34.23 16.88 9.40
N LEU A 364 33.96 17.79 8.46
CA LEU A 364 34.47 19.17 8.48
C LEU A 364 34.10 19.90 9.80
N PRO A 365 32.86 19.84 10.31
CA PRO A 365 32.51 20.44 11.61
C PRO A 365 33.26 19.80 12.79
N GLY A 366 33.50 18.48 12.74
CA GLY A 366 34.28 17.79 13.77
C GLY A 366 35.74 18.24 13.81
N ARG A 367 36.36 18.38 12.62
CA ARG A 367 37.74 18.85 12.49
C ARG A 367 37.86 20.32 12.91
N LEU A 368 36.90 21.17 12.55
CA LEU A 368 36.87 22.55 13.04
C LEU A 368 36.76 22.58 14.58
N GLN A 369 35.89 21.76 15.17
CA GLN A 369 35.73 21.67 16.62
C GLN A 369 37.03 21.21 17.31
N LEU A 370 37.72 20.21 16.75
CA LEU A 370 39.02 19.78 17.26
C LEU A 370 40.08 20.89 17.15
N ALA A 371 40.12 21.63 16.04
CA ALA A 371 41.03 22.77 15.87
C ALA A 371 40.83 23.84 16.94
N ARG A 372 39.56 24.19 17.24
CA ARG A 372 39.20 25.12 18.33
C ARG A 372 39.72 24.64 19.68
N CYS A 373 39.53 23.35 20.00
CA CYS A 373 40.01 22.76 21.25
C CYS A 373 41.54 22.79 21.32
N LEU A 374 42.25 22.39 20.26
CA LEU A 374 43.72 22.41 20.19
C LEU A 374 44.28 23.82 20.35
N TYR A 375 43.64 24.82 19.73
CA TYR A 375 44.05 26.21 19.87
C TYR A 375 43.93 26.70 21.32
N GLN A 376 42.83 26.37 22.01
CA GLN A 376 42.63 26.74 23.41
C GLN A 376 43.55 25.98 24.38
N LEU A 377 44.00 24.77 24.01
CA LEU A 377 45.02 24.01 24.73
C LEU A 377 46.46 24.50 24.46
N GLY A 378 46.65 25.45 23.54
CA GLY A 378 47.96 26.02 23.19
C GLY A 378 48.71 25.26 22.09
N ASP A 379 48.13 24.23 21.48
CA ASP A 379 48.68 23.51 20.34
C ASP A 379 48.32 24.22 19.02
N HIS A 380 48.83 25.45 18.89
CA HIS A 380 48.51 26.33 17.76
C HIS A 380 48.98 25.76 16.42
N THR A 381 50.06 24.97 16.40
CA THR A 381 50.58 24.37 15.18
C THR A 381 49.61 23.33 14.61
N ARG A 382 49.13 22.38 15.44
CA ARG A 382 48.18 21.38 14.96
C ARG A 382 46.81 21.98 14.67
N ALA A 383 46.38 22.96 15.46
CA ALA A 383 45.14 23.71 15.17
C ALA A 383 45.19 24.38 13.79
N MET A 384 46.29 25.08 13.47
CA MET A 384 46.42 25.80 12.20
C MET A 384 46.52 24.85 11.00
N ASN A 385 47.23 23.73 11.12
CA ASN A 385 47.28 22.72 10.07
C ASN A 385 45.88 22.16 9.78
N LEU A 386 45.11 21.83 10.82
CA LEU A 386 43.77 21.29 10.67
C LEU A 386 42.81 22.30 10.02
N ILE A 387 42.96 23.60 10.32
CA ILE A 387 42.20 24.68 9.67
C ILE A 387 42.57 24.78 8.18
N GLN A 388 43.86 24.79 7.84
CA GLN A 388 44.32 24.87 6.46
C GLN A 388 43.84 23.67 5.62
N GLU A 389 43.73 22.49 6.23
CA GLU A 389 43.21 21.29 5.58
C GLU A 389 41.72 21.38 5.26
N ILE A 390 40.91 21.99 6.14
CA ILE A 390 39.44 22.04 5.95
C ILE A 390 38.96 23.31 5.23
N GLU A 391 39.74 24.40 5.26
CA GLU A 391 39.36 25.72 4.71
C GLU A 391 38.89 25.69 3.25
N PRO A 392 39.51 24.92 2.32
CA PRO A 392 39.07 24.90 0.92
C PRO A 392 37.64 24.40 0.73
N ASP A 393 37.22 23.44 1.57
CA ASP A 393 35.99 22.68 1.41
C ASP A 393 34.91 23.06 2.44
N TYR A 394 35.22 23.96 3.38
CA TYR A 394 34.29 24.35 4.44
C TYR A 394 33.20 25.32 3.91
N PRO A 395 31.90 25.01 4.05
CA PRO A 395 30.81 25.80 3.46
C PRO A 395 30.68 27.23 4.00
N ASP A 396 30.93 27.44 5.29
CA ASP A 396 30.83 28.75 5.93
C ASP A 396 32.20 29.24 6.43
N LYS A 397 32.84 30.09 5.64
CA LYS A 397 34.16 30.64 5.97
C LYS A 397 34.14 31.54 7.20
N LEU A 398 32.98 32.10 7.59
CA LEU A 398 32.87 32.93 8.79
C LEU A 398 33.06 32.10 10.06
N GLU A 399 32.62 30.83 10.06
CA GLU A 399 32.82 29.92 11.19
C GLU A 399 34.29 29.51 11.39
N ILE A 400 35.13 29.61 10.37
CA ILE A 400 36.58 29.35 10.51
C ILE A 400 37.30 30.54 11.14
N MET A 401 36.81 31.76 10.90
CA MET A 401 37.48 33.01 11.31
C MET A 401 37.09 33.49 12.71
N ALA A 402 36.05 32.90 13.33
CA ALA A 402 35.53 33.23 14.66
C ALA A 402 36.08 32.31 15.73
#